data_AF-A0A1Q9PTR8-F1
#
_entry.id   AF-A0A1Q9PTR8-F1
#
_cell.length_a   1.000
_cell.length_b   1.000
_cell.length_c   1.000
_cell.angle_alpha   90.00
_cell.angle_beta   90.00
_cell.angle_gamma   90.00
#
_symmetry.space_group_name_H-M   'P 1'
#
loop_
_entity.id
_entity.type
_entity.pdbx_description
1 polymer ?
#
loop_
_entity_poly.entity_id
_entity_poly.type
_entity_poly.pdbx_seq_one_letter_code
_entity_poly.pdbx_strand_id
1 'polypeptide(L)'
;MSNDLWVFEDDVLEDNETLAVLKMANLLKNTLLPEGQIRIGSFFLQGEEGISKPLQYSHEHFQLLETFHNYTFGIHDGEVELSLQLYENINNHYRINCFSRCNDVTGQLFSINLTTEKDAKGSIFFMQKIKFSERLEGHPESTKAFRRMKQEVFCGLLRKLGFEITETNDLFLGVYDTKTETFLNTTAKKFISDFLMISLLKGHFMGNKGYQLEILPSYSLDPIWLNLQNDISKEKLPEKIINRRGSRSIPLSLRFKVLERDRCCKLCGRTPNDGVKLHVDHITPYSFGGTTTLENLQTLCEECNIGKSNKSSIKY
;
A
#
# COMPACT_ATOMS: atom_id res chain seq x y z
N MET A 1 -0.02 65.07 -23.54
CA MET A 1 -1.06 64.63 -22.57
C MET A 1 -2.06 63.85 -23.41
N SER A 2 -2.21 62.53 -23.34
CA SER A 2 -2.02 61.57 -22.26
C SER A 2 -1.46 60.26 -22.82
N ASN A 3 -0.51 59.67 -22.10
CA ASN A 3 -0.22 58.22 -22.16
C ASN A 3 -1.50 57.47 -21.82
N ASP A 4 -1.73 56.32 -22.45
CA ASP A 4 -2.31 55.15 -21.79
C ASP A 4 -1.76 53.90 -22.47
N LEU A 5 -0.63 53.44 -21.93
CA LEU A 5 -0.07 52.11 -22.12
C LEU A 5 -0.94 51.13 -21.35
N TRP A 6 -1.72 50.32 -22.05
CA TRP A 6 -2.31 49.12 -21.48
C TRP A 6 -1.19 48.07 -21.36
N VAL A 7 -0.50 48.07 -20.22
CA VAL A 7 0.28 46.92 -19.79
C VAL A 7 -0.73 45.93 -19.21
N PHE A 8 -1.02 44.87 -19.94
CA PHE A 8 -1.62 43.66 -19.36
C PHE A 8 -0.49 42.95 -18.61
N GLU A 9 -0.34 43.25 -17.32
CA GLU A 9 0.31 42.32 -16.39
C GLU A 9 -0.66 41.15 -16.22
N ASP A 10 -0.39 40.05 -16.95
CA ASP A 10 -0.96 38.75 -16.65
C ASP A 10 -0.38 38.26 -15.30
N ASP A 11 -0.88 38.82 -14.21
CA ASP A 11 -0.76 38.23 -12.88
C ASP A 11 -1.62 36.95 -12.86
N VAL A 12 -1.05 35.88 -13.41
CA VAL A 12 -1.52 34.52 -13.15
C VAL A 12 -1.27 34.29 -11.67
N LEU A 13 -2.31 34.48 -10.84
CA LEU A 13 -2.32 34.03 -9.46
C LEU A 13 -2.06 32.52 -9.46
N GLU A 14 -0.81 32.12 -9.25
CA GLU A 14 -0.45 30.72 -9.04
C GLU A 14 -1.31 30.18 -7.89
N ASP A 15 -2.01 29.08 -8.15
CA ASP A 15 -2.78 28.41 -7.10
C ASP A 15 -1.86 28.07 -5.92
N ASN A 16 -2.34 28.28 -4.70
CA ASN A 16 -1.60 28.02 -3.46
C ASN A 16 -1.16 26.55 -3.37
N GLU A 17 -1.93 25.64 -3.98
CA GLU A 17 -1.56 24.23 -4.11
C GLU A 17 -0.33 24.01 -5.00
N THR A 18 -0.30 24.64 -6.18
CA THR A 18 0.86 24.61 -7.10
C THR A 18 2.11 25.15 -6.42
N LEU A 19 2.01 26.31 -5.77
CA LEU A 19 3.14 26.90 -5.05
C LEU A 19 3.66 25.97 -3.94
N ALA A 20 2.77 25.31 -3.21
CA ALA A 20 3.15 24.35 -2.16
C ALA A 20 3.90 23.14 -2.72
N VAL A 21 3.45 22.59 -3.85
CA VAL A 21 4.12 21.46 -4.52
C VAL A 21 5.48 21.87 -5.08
N LEU A 22 5.61 23.08 -5.65
CA LEU A 22 6.88 23.61 -6.14
C LEU A 22 7.91 23.77 -5.01
N LYS A 23 7.47 24.30 -3.85
CA LYS A 23 8.31 24.40 -2.65
C LYS A 23 8.75 23.05 -2.13
N MET A 24 7.84 22.08 -2.08
CA MET A 24 8.15 20.70 -1.71
C MET A 24 9.14 20.07 -2.70
N ALA A 25 8.95 20.27 -4.01
CA ALA A 25 9.87 19.76 -5.04
C ALA A 25 11.27 20.34 -4.85
N ASN A 26 11.39 21.64 -4.59
CA ASN A 26 12.67 22.26 -4.29
C ASN A 26 13.34 21.69 -3.03
N LEU A 27 12.56 21.45 -1.96
CA LEU A 27 13.07 20.78 -0.76
C LEU A 27 13.60 19.38 -1.06
N LEU A 28 12.88 18.59 -1.88
CA LEU A 28 13.30 17.27 -2.30
C LEU A 28 14.58 17.31 -3.15
N LYS A 29 14.67 18.19 -4.14
CA LYS A 29 15.89 18.38 -4.97
C LYS A 29 17.15 18.64 -4.14
N ASN A 30 17.01 19.39 -3.05
CA ASN A 30 18.11 19.71 -2.13
C ASN A 30 18.36 18.61 -1.07
N THR A 31 17.70 17.46 -1.17
CA THR A 31 17.80 16.37 -0.20
C THR A 31 18.52 15.16 -0.80
N LEU A 32 19.68 14.81 -0.25
CA LEU A 32 20.41 13.62 -0.69
C LEU A 32 19.82 12.33 -0.11
N LEU A 33 19.97 11.23 -0.87
CA LEU A 33 19.72 9.88 -0.37
C LEU A 33 20.70 9.58 0.79
N PRO A 34 20.21 9.14 1.97
CA PRO A 34 21.09 8.89 3.11
C PRO A 34 22.21 7.89 2.78
N GLU A 35 23.47 8.33 2.93
CA GLU A 35 24.66 7.51 2.66
C GLU A 35 24.72 6.93 1.23
N GLY A 36 23.93 7.48 0.28
CA GLY A 36 23.82 6.94 -1.07
C GLY A 36 23.25 5.52 -1.13
N GLN A 37 22.53 5.08 -0.10
CA GLN A 37 22.03 3.70 -0.01
C GLN A 37 20.54 3.61 0.31
N ILE A 38 19.93 2.52 -0.13
CA ILE A 38 18.58 2.11 0.27
C ILE A 38 18.69 1.06 1.37
N ARG A 39 18.01 1.29 2.50
CA ARG A 39 17.95 0.34 3.61
C ARG A 39 16.66 -0.46 3.58
N ILE A 40 16.78 -1.79 3.61
CA ILE A 40 15.66 -2.75 3.68
C ILE A 40 15.84 -3.60 4.94
N GLY A 41 15.28 -3.14 6.06
CA GLY A 41 15.47 -3.82 7.35
C GLY A 41 16.95 -3.74 7.79
N SER A 42 17.65 -4.87 7.81
CA SER A 42 19.09 -4.96 8.07
C SER A 42 19.94 -5.00 6.79
N PHE A 43 19.32 -5.10 5.62
CA PHE A 43 20.00 -5.10 4.35
C PHE A 43 20.20 -3.68 3.82
N PHE A 44 21.31 -3.47 3.13
CA PHE A 44 21.69 -2.20 2.55
C PHE A 44 22.03 -2.41 1.08
N LEU A 45 21.48 -1.56 0.23
CA LEU A 45 21.74 -1.56 -1.20
C LEU A 45 22.41 -0.25 -1.58
N GLN A 46 23.69 -0.32 -1.94
CA GLN A 46 24.43 0.85 -2.38
C GLN A 46 23.92 1.29 -3.74
N GLY A 47 23.66 2.59 -3.89
CA GLY A 47 23.29 3.20 -5.15
C GLY A 47 24.40 4.09 -5.69
N GLU A 48 24.50 4.16 -7.01
CA GLU A 48 25.26 5.15 -7.75
C GLU A 48 24.30 6.24 -8.26
N GLU A 49 24.73 7.50 -8.27
CA GLU A 49 23.92 8.59 -8.81
C GLU A 49 23.87 8.54 -10.33
N GLY A 50 22.68 8.74 -10.88
CA GLY A 50 22.42 8.75 -12.31
C GLY A 50 21.81 7.45 -12.84
N ILE A 51 21.45 7.51 -14.13
CA ILE A 51 20.90 6.41 -14.93
C ILE A 51 21.53 6.47 -16.32
N SER A 52 21.68 5.32 -17.00
CA SER A 52 22.43 5.27 -18.27
C SER A 52 21.74 5.95 -19.45
N LYS A 53 20.41 6.09 -19.39
CA LYS A 53 19.53 6.66 -20.42
C LYS A 53 18.29 7.25 -19.76
N PRO A 54 17.66 8.26 -20.37
CA PRO A 54 16.47 8.90 -19.82
C PRO A 54 15.30 7.92 -19.72
N LEU A 55 14.61 7.92 -18.58
CA LEU A 55 13.33 7.24 -18.41
C LEU A 55 12.17 8.13 -18.87
N GLN A 56 10.97 7.56 -18.93
CA GLN A 56 9.75 8.28 -19.28
C GLN A 56 9.67 9.63 -18.55
N TYR A 57 9.39 10.71 -19.28
CA TYR A 57 9.29 12.10 -18.81
C TYR A 57 10.56 12.75 -18.23
N SER A 58 11.73 12.11 -18.27
CA SER A 58 12.96 12.64 -17.63
C SER A 58 13.46 13.97 -18.22
N HIS A 59 13.09 14.31 -19.44
CA HIS A 59 13.50 15.54 -20.13
C HIS A 59 12.36 16.54 -20.31
N GLU A 60 11.19 16.24 -19.75
CA GLU A 60 10.05 17.12 -19.89
C GLU A 60 10.18 18.29 -18.92
N HIS A 61 9.92 19.51 -19.42
CA HIS A 61 10.03 20.73 -18.61
C HIS A 61 9.08 20.75 -17.40
N PHE A 62 8.01 19.94 -17.43
CA PHE A 62 7.05 19.80 -16.34
C PHE A 62 7.52 18.87 -15.20
N GLN A 63 8.66 18.19 -15.36
CA GLN A 63 9.21 17.29 -14.33
C GLN A 63 10.00 18.10 -13.30
N LEU A 64 9.40 18.34 -12.13
CA LEU A 64 9.86 19.28 -11.11
C LEU A 64 11.14 18.87 -10.36
N LEU A 65 11.45 17.57 -10.31
CA LEU A 65 12.65 16.98 -9.68
C LEU A 65 13.82 16.80 -10.65
N GLU A 66 13.61 17.02 -11.96
CA GLU A 66 14.64 16.92 -12.99
C GLU A 66 15.39 15.56 -12.92
N THR A 67 16.71 15.59 -12.72
CA THR A 67 17.56 14.38 -12.61
C THR A 67 18.13 14.13 -11.21
N PHE A 68 17.75 14.94 -10.21
CA PHE A 68 18.32 14.92 -8.85
C PHE A 68 18.13 13.60 -8.11
N HIS A 69 17.12 12.82 -8.50
CA HIS A 69 16.80 11.54 -7.87
C HIS A 69 16.80 10.38 -8.87
N ASN A 70 17.84 10.35 -9.68
CA ASN A 70 18.19 9.25 -10.54
C ASN A 70 19.26 8.40 -9.85
N TYR A 71 19.04 7.10 -9.72
CA TYR A 71 19.94 6.19 -9.03
C TYR A 71 20.03 4.86 -9.75
N THR A 72 21.19 4.23 -9.73
CA THR A 72 21.44 2.89 -10.25
C THR A 72 21.85 1.98 -9.09
N PHE A 73 21.21 0.81 -8.97
CA PHE A 73 21.46 -0.16 -7.92
C PHE A 73 21.83 -1.52 -8.52
N GLY A 74 22.95 -2.09 -8.10
CA GLY A 74 23.35 -3.44 -8.50
C GLY A 74 22.51 -4.52 -7.81
N ILE A 75 22.02 -5.48 -8.58
CA ILE A 75 21.36 -6.71 -8.10
C ILE A 75 22.05 -7.92 -8.75
N HIS A 76 21.82 -9.14 -8.28
CA HIS A 76 22.45 -10.33 -8.87
C HIS A 76 22.19 -10.48 -10.38
N ASP A 77 20.97 -10.16 -10.83
CA ASP A 77 20.56 -10.31 -12.23
C ASP A 77 20.81 -9.05 -13.08
N GLY A 78 21.67 -8.13 -12.64
CA GLY A 78 22.07 -6.93 -13.38
C GLY A 78 21.94 -5.64 -12.57
N GLU A 79 21.43 -4.60 -13.20
CA GLU A 79 21.27 -3.28 -12.57
C GLU A 79 19.83 -2.82 -12.66
N VAL A 80 19.35 -2.24 -11.55
CA VAL A 80 18.06 -1.55 -11.46
C VAL A 80 18.31 -0.06 -11.37
N GLU A 81 17.91 0.64 -12.40
CA GLU A 81 17.86 2.09 -12.42
C GLU A 81 16.50 2.57 -11.93
N LEU A 82 16.49 3.59 -11.08
CA LEU A 82 15.30 4.26 -10.56
C LEU A 82 15.37 5.75 -10.85
N SER A 83 14.23 6.32 -11.25
CA SER A 83 14.06 7.77 -11.42
C SER A 83 12.80 8.21 -10.65
N LEU A 84 13.01 9.00 -9.60
CA LEU A 84 11.93 9.64 -8.85
C LEU A 84 11.54 10.94 -9.55
N GLN A 85 10.27 11.05 -9.92
CA GLN A 85 9.76 12.15 -10.74
C GLN A 85 8.49 12.71 -10.14
N LEU A 86 8.34 14.03 -10.17
CA LEU A 86 7.15 14.74 -9.71
C LEU A 86 6.67 15.66 -10.82
N TYR A 87 5.42 15.51 -11.23
CA TYR A 87 4.83 16.32 -12.28
C TYR A 87 3.32 16.43 -12.12
N GLU A 88 2.75 17.46 -12.75
CA GLU A 88 1.31 17.60 -12.94
C GLU A 88 0.84 16.78 -14.14
N ASN A 89 -0.19 15.96 -13.96
CA ASN A 89 -0.75 15.19 -15.05
C ASN A 89 -1.77 15.98 -15.88
N ILE A 90 -2.25 15.40 -16.98
CA ILE A 90 -3.24 16.02 -17.89
C ILE A 90 -4.59 16.36 -17.25
N ASN A 91 -4.88 15.86 -16.05
CA ASN A 91 -6.08 16.15 -15.29
C ASN A 91 -5.80 17.17 -14.16
N ASN A 92 -4.68 17.91 -14.23
CA ASN A 92 -4.26 18.90 -13.24
C ASN A 92 -4.12 18.33 -11.83
N HIS A 93 -3.54 17.14 -11.75
CA HIS A 93 -3.21 16.51 -10.47
C HIS A 93 -1.73 16.21 -10.40
N TYR A 94 -1.08 16.73 -9.37
CA TYR A 94 0.31 16.43 -9.10
C TYR A 94 0.48 14.98 -8.67
N ARG A 95 1.55 14.35 -9.15
CA ARG A 95 1.87 12.96 -8.86
C ARG A 95 3.36 12.78 -8.73
N ILE A 96 3.76 12.10 -7.66
CA ILE A 96 5.13 11.62 -7.51
C ILE A 96 5.19 10.14 -7.92
N ASN A 97 6.15 9.77 -8.76
CA ASN A 97 6.29 8.46 -9.36
C ASN A 97 7.74 7.99 -9.28
N CYS A 98 7.94 6.68 -9.17
CA CYS A 98 9.22 6.06 -9.44
C CYS A 98 9.12 5.25 -10.72
N PHE A 99 9.83 5.70 -11.75
CA PHE A 99 10.10 4.89 -12.93
C PHE A 99 11.34 4.03 -12.68
N SER A 100 11.43 2.93 -13.40
CA SER A 100 12.58 2.05 -13.37
C SER A 100 12.96 1.55 -14.74
N ARG A 101 14.21 1.14 -14.84
CA ARG A 101 14.70 0.22 -15.87
C ARG A 101 15.50 -0.88 -15.20
N CYS A 102 15.25 -2.11 -15.63
CA CYS A 102 16.10 -3.24 -15.30
C CYS A 102 16.32 -4.00 -16.60
N ASN A 103 17.59 -4.16 -16.98
CA ASN A 103 17.97 -4.67 -18.31
C ASN A 103 17.28 -3.82 -19.41
N ASP A 104 16.53 -4.43 -20.32
CA ASP A 104 15.81 -3.75 -21.40
C ASP A 104 14.36 -3.39 -21.05
N VAL A 105 13.91 -3.65 -19.82
CA VAL A 105 12.52 -3.47 -19.42
C VAL A 105 12.35 -2.20 -18.61
N THR A 106 11.46 -1.31 -19.07
CA THR A 106 11.16 -0.04 -18.40
C THR A 106 9.72 0.01 -17.88
N GLY A 107 9.49 0.73 -16.79
CA GLY A 107 8.16 0.80 -16.20
C GLY A 107 8.03 1.75 -15.02
N GLN A 108 6.79 2.11 -14.70
CA GLN A 108 6.46 2.77 -13.43
C GLN A 108 6.25 1.69 -12.36
N LEU A 109 7.03 1.74 -11.28
CA LEU A 109 6.93 0.79 -10.18
C LEU A 109 5.91 1.25 -9.14
N PHE A 110 6.04 2.50 -8.69
CA PHE A 110 5.23 3.05 -7.61
C PHE A 110 4.91 4.51 -7.86
N SER A 111 3.83 4.97 -7.24
CA SER A 111 3.30 6.30 -7.49
C SER A 111 2.31 6.70 -6.43
N ILE A 112 2.26 7.99 -6.11
CA ILE A 112 1.30 8.60 -5.20
C ILE A 112 0.72 9.82 -5.90
N ASN A 113 -0.60 9.91 -5.93
CA ASN A 113 -1.25 11.17 -6.28
C ASN A 113 -1.10 12.10 -5.08
N LEU A 114 -0.57 13.30 -5.31
CA LEU A 114 -0.66 14.36 -4.33
C LEU A 114 -2.13 14.79 -4.33
N THR A 115 -2.75 14.77 -3.15
CA THR A 115 -4.20 14.96 -2.98
C THR A 115 -4.68 16.22 -3.69
N THR A 116 -5.63 16.05 -4.60
CA THR A 116 -6.35 17.14 -5.26
C THR A 116 -7.81 17.15 -4.84
N GLU A 117 -8.34 18.36 -4.67
CA GLU A 117 -9.75 18.73 -4.45
C GLU A 117 -10.33 18.43 -3.05
N LYS A 118 -10.14 19.38 -2.11
CA LYS A 118 -10.93 19.66 -0.87
C LYS A 118 -10.41 19.15 0.48
N ASP A 119 -9.52 18.17 0.56
CA ASP A 119 -9.16 17.53 1.84
C ASP A 119 -7.71 17.75 2.27
N ALA A 120 -7.38 19.01 2.58
CA ALA A 120 -6.71 19.43 3.82
C ALA A 120 -6.24 20.87 3.67
N LYS A 121 -6.85 21.79 4.45
CA LYS A 121 -6.45 23.20 4.49
C LYS A 121 -5.01 23.36 4.97
N GLY A 122 -4.05 23.24 4.04
CA GLY A 122 -2.64 23.44 4.25
C GLY A 122 -1.80 22.17 4.44
N SER A 123 -2.22 21.01 3.94
CA SER A 123 -1.41 19.78 4.04
C SER A 123 -1.54 18.86 2.82
N ILE A 124 -0.44 18.20 2.46
CA ILE A 124 -0.36 17.19 1.40
C ILE A 124 -0.13 15.83 2.07
N PHE A 125 -1.02 14.87 1.81
CA PHE A 125 -0.93 13.53 2.37
C PHE A 125 -0.26 12.57 1.39
N PHE A 126 0.79 11.88 1.83
CA PHE A 126 1.43 10.82 1.06
C PHE A 126 0.76 9.49 1.38
N MET A 127 -0.37 9.24 0.73
CA MET A 127 -1.14 8.02 0.88
C MET A 127 -1.34 7.31 -0.45
N GLN A 128 -1.15 5.99 -0.46
CA GLN A 128 -1.38 5.20 -1.66
C GLN A 128 -1.96 3.83 -1.36
N LYS A 129 -3.10 3.55 -2.01
CA LYS A 129 -3.64 2.19 -2.06
C LYS A 129 -2.71 1.29 -2.86
N ILE A 130 -2.12 0.28 -2.22
CA ILE A 130 -1.29 -0.70 -2.93
C ILE A 130 -2.16 -1.47 -3.92
N LYS A 131 -1.75 -1.52 -5.19
CA LYS A 131 -2.45 -2.27 -6.25
C LYS A 131 -1.45 -2.88 -7.24
N PHE A 132 -1.84 -3.99 -7.84
CA PHE A 132 -1.14 -4.68 -8.93
C PHE A 132 -2.07 -4.80 -10.15
N SER A 133 -1.52 -4.57 -11.36
CA SER A 133 -2.30 -4.47 -12.62
C SER A 133 -2.07 -5.62 -13.60
N GLU A 134 -1.21 -6.58 -13.27
CA GLU A 134 -0.79 -7.69 -14.14
C GLU A 134 -1.96 -8.58 -14.56
N ARG A 135 -1.98 -9.08 -15.81
CA ARG A 135 -3.04 -9.94 -16.34
C ARG A 135 -2.46 -11.32 -16.66
N LEU A 136 -3.11 -12.39 -16.21
CA LEU A 136 -2.82 -13.76 -16.66
C LEU A 136 -3.75 -14.07 -17.84
N GLU A 137 -3.17 -14.37 -19.01
CA GLU A 137 -3.95 -14.74 -20.18
C GLU A 137 -4.75 -16.03 -19.93
N GLY A 138 -5.98 -16.09 -20.43
CA GLY A 138 -6.87 -17.26 -20.30
C GLY A 138 -7.50 -17.49 -18.92
N HIS A 139 -7.07 -16.78 -17.86
CA HIS A 139 -7.52 -17.05 -16.48
C HIS A 139 -7.90 -15.78 -15.68
N PRO A 140 -9.09 -15.19 -15.91
CA PRO A 140 -9.50 -13.93 -15.27
C PRO A 140 -9.72 -14.04 -13.75
N GLU A 141 -10.31 -15.14 -13.25
CA GLU A 141 -10.48 -15.36 -11.81
C GLU A 141 -9.14 -15.57 -11.10
N SER A 142 -8.26 -16.37 -11.68
CA SER A 142 -6.89 -16.57 -11.18
C SER A 142 -6.08 -15.27 -11.24
N THR A 143 -6.30 -14.40 -12.23
CA THR A 143 -5.69 -13.06 -12.29
C THR A 143 -6.05 -12.20 -11.08
N LYS A 144 -7.33 -12.17 -10.69
CA LYS A 144 -7.79 -11.38 -9.54
C LYS A 144 -7.25 -11.94 -8.23
N ALA A 145 -7.33 -13.25 -8.04
CA ALA A 145 -6.77 -13.94 -6.87
C ALA A 145 -5.26 -13.70 -6.75
N PHE A 146 -4.54 -13.78 -7.86
CA PHE A 146 -3.10 -13.57 -7.92
C PHE A 146 -2.68 -12.15 -7.54
N ARG A 147 -3.36 -11.13 -8.08
CA ARG A 147 -3.14 -9.72 -7.67
C ARG A 147 -3.37 -9.52 -6.18
N ARG A 148 -4.41 -10.15 -5.62
CA ARG A 148 -4.74 -10.08 -4.20
C ARG A 148 -3.65 -10.74 -3.35
N MET A 149 -3.18 -11.92 -3.75
CA MET A 149 -2.07 -12.61 -3.07
C MET A 149 -0.80 -11.75 -3.05
N LYS A 150 -0.40 -11.18 -4.19
CA LYS A 150 0.74 -10.23 -4.26
C LYS A 150 0.55 -9.04 -3.34
N GLN A 151 -0.65 -8.44 -3.34
CA GLN A 151 -1.00 -7.32 -2.46
C GLN A 151 -0.86 -7.70 -0.98
N GLU A 152 -1.39 -8.85 -0.58
CA GLU A 152 -1.34 -9.33 0.81
C GLU A 152 0.11 -9.60 1.26
N VAL A 153 0.92 -10.26 0.43
CA VAL A 153 2.34 -10.53 0.72
C VAL A 153 3.14 -9.23 0.80
N PHE A 154 2.99 -8.34 -0.18
CA PHE A 154 3.70 -7.06 -0.23
C PHE A 154 3.34 -6.17 0.96
N CYS A 155 2.05 -6.01 1.28
CA CYS A 155 1.62 -5.28 2.47
C CYS A 155 2.14 -5.94 3.76
N GLY A 156 2.17 -7.28 3.81
CA GLY A 156 2.75 -8.01 4.94
C GLY A 156 4.25 -7.74 5.13
N LEU A 157 5.01 -7.64 4.04
CA LEU A 157 6.42 -7.28 4.05
C LEU A 157 6.62 -5.85 4.57
N LEU A 158 5.90 -4.88 4.01
CA LEU A 158 5.99 -3.48 4.42
C LEU A 158 5.63 -3.30 5.92
N ARG A 159 4.61 -4.00 6.43
CA ARG A 159 4.30 -3.98 7.88
C ARG A 159 5.46 -4.51 8.73
N LYS A 160 6.17 -5.56 8.28
CA LYS A 160 7.36 -6.06 8.99
C LYS A 160 8.52 -5.07 8.96
N LEU A 161 8.59 -4.23 7.93
CA LEU A 161 9.55 -3.13 7.81
C LEU A 161 9.13 -1.87 8.59
N GLY A 162 7.99 -1.93 9.31
CA GLY A 162 7.53 -0.84 10.17
C GLY A 162 6.62 0.18 9.49
N PHE A 163 6.14 -0.08 8.27
CA PHE A 163 5.21 0.83 7.59
C PHE A 163 3.78 0.71 8.12
N GLU A 164 3.13 1.87 8.25
CA GLU A 164 1.72 1.98 8.56
C GLU A 164 0.88 1.71 7.31
N ILE A 165 0.12 0.62 7.35
CA ILE A 165 -0.78 0.22 6.28
C ILE A 165 -2.15 -0.09 6.86
N THR A 166 -3.19 0.56 6.33
CA THR A 166 -4.57 0.38 6.76
C THR A 166 -5.10 -1.03 6.45
N GLU A 167 -6.29 -1.36 6.97
CA GLU A 167 -7.01 -2.60 6.63
C GLU A 167 -7.39 -2.67 5.15
N THR A 168 -7.55 -1.51 4.49
CA THR A 168 -7.86 -1.38 3.07
C THR A 168 -6.62 -1.37 2.17
N ASN A 169 -5.44 -1.66 2.74
CA ASN A 169 -4.13 -1.68 2.08
C ASN A 169 -3.68 -0.30 1.55
N ASP A 170 -4.06 0.77 2.24
CA ASP A 170 -3.53 2.11 2.01
C ASP A 170 -2.26 2.29 2.83
N LEU A 171 -1.16 2.53 2.13
CA LEU A 171 0.15 2.82 2.70
C LEU A 171 0.25 4.32 2.99
N PHE A 172 0.72 4.66 4.19
CA PHE A 172 0.98 6.03 4.61
C PHE A 172 2.48 6.29 4.71
N LEU A 173 2.95 7.36 4.06
CA LEU A 173 4.38 7.76 4.00
C LEU A 173 4.67 9.11 4.64
N GLY A 174 3.62 9.84 5.01
CA GLY A 174 3.73 11.06 5.79
C GLY A 174 2.80 12.17 5.34
N VAL A 175 3.03 13.34 5.93
CA VAL A 175 2.32 14.58 5.62
C VAL A 175 3.34 15.69 5.43
N TYR A 176 3.13 16.50 4.39
CA TYR A 176 3.81 17.76 4.18
C TYR A 176 2.86 18.92 4.51
N ASP A 177 3.24 19.76 5.45
CA ASP A 177 2.46 20.95 5.83
C ASP A 177 2.86 22.12 4.94
N THR A 178 1.89 22.68 4.21
CA THR A 178 2.14 23.71 3.20
C THR A 178 2.34 25.10 3.78
N LYS A 179 1.95 25.31 5.04
CA LYS A 179 2.12 26.60 5.73
C LYS A 179 3.50 26.76 6.32
N THR A 180 3.99 25.70 6.95
CA THR A 180 5.33 25.63 7.55
C THR A 180 6.38 25.16 6.56
N GLU A 181 5.97 24.59 5.42
CA GLU A 181 6.85 24.05 4.38
C GLU A 181 7.73 22.89 4.88
N THR A 182 7.16 22.07 5.76
CA THR A 182 7.89 20.98 6.43
C THR A 182 7.16 19.64 6.36
N PHE A 183 7.93 18.56 6.43
CA PHE A 183 7.38 17.23 6.69
C PHE A 183 7.11 17.07 8.19
N LEU A 184 5.91 16.63 8.56
CA LEU A 184 5.47 16.59 9.97
C LEU A 184 5.87 15.30 10.70
N ASN A 185 5.54 14.15 10.12
CA ASN A 185 5.73 12.82 10.71
C ASN A 185 6.76 11.96 9.96
N THR A 186 7.51 12.61 9.07
CA THR A 186 8.64 12.04 8.34
C THR A 186 9.64 13.17 8.09
N THR A 187 10.72 12.89 7.39
CA THR A 187 11.65 13.92 6.89
C THR A 187 11.77 13.77 5.38
N ALA A 188 12.22 14.80 4.66
CA ALA A 188 12.47 14.70 3.22
C ALA A 188 13.41 13.51 2.90
N LYS A 189 14.46 13.33 3.71
CA LYS A 189 15.42 12.22 3.60
C LYS A 189 14.75 10.86 3.76
N LYS A 190 13.95 10.71 4.82
CA LYS A 190 13.21 9.46 5.09
C LYS A 190 12.17 9.19 4.02
N PHE A 191 11.46 10.21 3.56
CA PHE A 191 10.46 10.11 2.50
C PHE A 191 11.08 9.60 1.18
N ILE A 192 12.18 10.21 0.71
CA ILE A 192 12.88 9.76 -0.50
C ILE A 192 13.37 8.31 -0.34
N SER A 193 14.02 8.00 0.78
CA SER A 193 14.54 6.67 1.06
C SER A 193 13.42 5.62 1.07
N ASP A 194 12.33 5.87 1.80
CA ASP A 194 11.18 4.98 1.87
C ASP A 194 10.51 4.82 0.50
N PHE A 195 10.32 5.92 -0.24
CA PHE A 195 9.67 5.89 -1.55
C PHE A 195 10.45 5.03 -2.54
N LEU A 196 11.76 5.24 -2.66
CA LEU A 196 12.64 4.46 -3.53
C LEU A 196 12.67 2.99 -3.09
N MET A 197 12.77 2.74 -1.79
CA MET A 197 12.78 1.39 -1.22
C MET A 197 11.48 0.62 -1.49
N ILE A 198 10.31 1.26 -1.29
CA ILE A 198 9.00 0.68 -1.62
C ILE A 198 8.89 0.44 -3.13
N SER A 199 9.38 1.37 -3.95
CA SER A 199 9.38 1.22 -5.41
C SER A 199 10.21 0.01 -5.83
N LEU A 200 11.42 -0.11 -5.27
CA LEU A 200 12.33 -1.23 -5.51
C LEU A 200 11.70 -2.57 -5.10
N LEU A 201 11.19 -2.65 -3.86
CA LEU A 201 10.50 -3.84 -3.36
C LEU A 201 9.28 -4.19 -4.22
N LYS A 202 8.52 -3.19 -4.67
CA LYS A 202 7.33 -3.44 -5.51
C LYS A 202 7.73 -4.00 -6.87
N GLY A 203 8.86 -3.56 -7.43
CA GLY A 203 9.47 -4.13 -8.64
C GLY A 203 9.61 -5.64 -8.54
N HIS A 204 10.01 -6.17 -7.39
CA HIS A 204 10.09 -7.62 -7.16
C HIS A 204 8.79 -8.40 -7.44
N PHE A 205 7.65 -7.77 -7.17
CA PHE A 205 6.34 -8.41 -7.33
C PHE A 205 5.71 -8.15 -8.71
N MET A 206 6.36 -7.42 -9.62
CA MET A 206 5.82 -7.11 -10.94
C MET A 206 6.32 -8.10 -12.00
N GLY A 207 5.43 -8.90 -12.60
CA GLY A 207 5.85 -9.90 -13.59
C GLY A 207 6.40 -9.27 -14.89
N ASN A 208 5.68 -8.31 -15.46
CA ASN A 208 5.98 -7.82 -16.82
C ASN A 208 7.06 -6.72 -16.86
N LYS A 209 7.39 -6.13 -15.71
CA LYS A 209 8.25 -4.93 -15.60
C LYS A 209 9.18 -4.94 -14.39
N GLY A 210 9.21 -6.06 -13.68
CA GLY A 210 9.96 -6.23 -12.46
C GLY A 210 11.24 -7.02 -12.69
N TYR A 211 11.84 -7.38 -11.57
CA TYR A 211 13.11 -8.09 -11.46
C TYR A 211 13.06 -8.93 -10.18
N GLN A 212 14.04 -9.79 -9.96
CA GLN A 212 14.14 -10.51 -8.69
C GLN A 212 15.15 -9.82 -7.77
N LEU A 213 14.83 -9.78 -6.47
CA LEU A 213 15.73 -9.27 -5.45
C LEU A 213 16.14 -10.49 -4.63
N GLU A 214 17.43 -10.75 -4.50
CA GLU A 214 17.96 -11.95 -3.82
C GLU A 214 17.52 -12.06 -2.36
N ILE A 215 17.30 -10.90 -1.74
CA ILE A 215 16.85 -10.79 -0.35
C ILE A 215 15.39 -11.21 -0.16
N LEU A 216 14.66 -11.44 -1.25
CA LEU A 216 13.27 -11.89 -1.24
C LEU A 216 13.16 -13.26 -1.93
N PRO A 217 12.25 -14.13 -1.46
CA PRO A 217 12.01 -15.41 -2.12
C PRO A 217 11.56 -15.19 -3.56
N SER A 218 12.11 -15.98 -4.50
CA SER A 218 11.73 -15.89 -5.90
C SER A 218 10.23 -16.10 -6.07
N TYR A 219 9.56 -15.13 -6.68
CA TYR A 219 8.15 -15.24 -7.03
C TYR A 219 8.01 -15.81 -8.45
N SER A 220 8.44 -17.05 -8.66
CA SER A 220 8.19 -17.76 -9.92
C SER A 220 6.73 -18.19 -9.95
N LEU A 221 5.98 -17.65 -10.91
CA LEU A 221 4.70 -18.21 -11.31
C LEU A 221 4.97 -19.52 -12.06
N ASP A 222 5.19 -20.61 -11.32
CA ASP A 222 5.13 -21.93 -11.95
C ASP A 222 3.67 -22.22 -12.35
N PRO A 223 3.42 -22.79 -13.55
CA PRO A 223 2.09 -23.28 -13.95
C PRO A 223 1.47 -24.27 -12.94
N ILE A 224 2.31 -24.85 -12.08
CA ILE A 224 1.91 -25.67 -10.93
C ILE A 224 0.97 -24.88 -10.00
N TRP A 225 1.19 -23.58 -9.77
CA TRP A 225 0.30 -22.74 -8.96
C TRP A 225 -1.08 -22.51 -9.60
N LEU A 226 -1.18 -22.52 -10.95
CA LEU A 226 -2.47 -22.47 -11.64
C LEU A 226 -3.20 -23.82 -11.55
N ASN A 227 -2.49 -24.94 -11.63
CA ASN A 227 -3.09 -26.28 -11.49
C ASN A 227 -3.44 -26.65 -10.04
N LEU A 228 -2.77 -26.04 -9.05
CA LEU A 228 -3.08 -26.23 -7.63
C LEU A 228 -4.44 -25.66 -7.23
N GLN A 229 -5.09 -24.78 -8.01
CA GLN A 229 -6.46 -24.32 -7.69
C GLN A 229 -7.49 -25.46 -7.69
N ASN A 230 -7.20 -26.60 -8.33
CA ASN A 230 -8.05 -27.79 -8.24
C ASN A 230 -7.73 -28.69 -7.03
N ASP A 231 -6.57 -28.54 -6.37
CA ASP A 231 -6.12 -29.44 -5.29
C ASP A 231 -5.83 -28.75 -3.93
N ILE A 232 -5.94 -27.42 -3.81
CA ILE A 232 -5.82 -26.67 -2.53
C ILE A 232 -6.95 -27.01 -1.53
N SER A 233 -7.84 -27.96 -1.84
CA SER A 233 -8.72 -28.53 -0.82
C SER A 233 -7.99 -29.42 0.20
N LYS A 234 -6.75 -29.87 -0.04
CA LYS A 234 -6.02 -30.70 0.92
C LYS A 234 -4.50 -30.56 0.82
N GLU A 235 -3.91 -29.53 1.43
CA GLU A 235 -2.66 -29.70 2.20
C GLU A 235 -2.40 -28.52 3.14
N LYS A 236 -2.15 -28.85 4.41
CA LYS A 236 -2.03 -27.91 5.53
C LYS A 236 -0.72 -27.12 5.43
N LEU A 237 -0.83 -25.79 5.49
CA LEU A 237 0.30 -24.87 5.67
C LEU A 237 1.11 -25.20 6.96
N PRO A 238 2.42 -24.88 7.01
CA PRO A 238 3.27 -25.14 8.17
C PRO A 238 2.73 -24.48 9.46
N GLU A 239 2.70 -25.23 10.57
CA GLU A 239 2.11 -24.81 11.86
C GLU A 239 2.67 -23.50 12.45
N LYS A 240 3.90 -23.11 12.05
CA LYS A 240 4.51 -21.84 12.47
C LYS A 240 3.95 -20.60 11.76
N ILE A 241 3.31 -20.74 10.60
CA ILE A 241 2.67 -19.64 9.86
C ILE A 241 1.20 -19.47 10.29
N ILE A 242 0.56 -20.57 10.70
CA ILE A 242 -0.82 -20.59 11.24
C ILE A 242 -0.94 -19.77 12.55
N ASN A 243 0.14 -19.61 13.30
CA ASN A 243 0.12 -18.97 14.62
C ASN A 243 0.42 -17.46 14.64
N ARG A 244 -0.04 -16.69 13.65
CA ARG A 244 -0.30 -15.24 13.86
C ARG A 244 -1.79 -15.03 14.04
N ARG A 245 -2.22 -15.17 15.30
CA ARG A 245 -3.60 -14.94 15.74
C ARG A 245 -4.02 -13.54 15.31
N GLY A 246 -5.10 -13.43 14.53
CA GLY A 246 -5.75 -12.14 14.25
C GLY A 246 -6.17 -11.45 15.56
N SER A 247 -6.50 -10.16 15.52
CA SER A 247 -6.95 -9.43 16.71
C SER A 247 -8.20 -10.09 17.33
N ARG A 248 -8.27 -10.15 18.66
CA ARG A 248 -9.48 -10.57 19.40
C ARG A 248 -10.66 -9.63 19.14
N SER A 249 -10.38 -8.37 18.81
CA SER A 249 -11.40 -7.37 18.54
C SER A 249 -12.15 -7.72 17.26
N ILE A 250 -13.47 -7.79 17.32
CA ILE A 250 -14.35 -8.06 16.18
C ILE A 250 -14.65 -6.73 15.49
N PRO A 251 -14.18 -6.49 14.25
CA PRO A 251 -14.47 -5.27 13.52
C PRO A 251 -15.98 -5.04 13.35
N LEU A 252 -16.43 -3.79 13.40
CA LEU A 252 -17.85 -3.43 13.30
C LEU A 252 -18.50 -3.94 11.99
N SER A 253 -17.75 -3.92 10.89
CA SER A 253 -18.19 -4.45 9.59
C SER A 253 -18.46 -5.96 9.63
N LEU A 254 -17.62 -6.71 10.34
CA LEU A 254 -17.78 -8.15 10.51
C LEU A 254 -18.92 -8.46 11.49
N ARG A 255 -19.04 -7.68 12.56
CA ARG A 255 -20.17 -7.74 13.51
C ARG A 255 -21.51 -7.57 12.77
N PHE A 256 -21.60 -6.58 11.88
CA PHE A 256 -22.81 -6.35 11.08
C PHE A 256 -23.17 -7.56 10.22
N LYS A 257 -22.20 -8.11 9.48
CA LYS A 257 -22.41 -9.31 8.62
C LYS A 257 -22.87 -10.53 9.39
N VAL A 258 -22.35 -10.76 10.59
CA VAL A 258 -22.75 -11.90 11.44
C VAL A 258 -24.20 -11.74 11.92
N LEU A 259 -24.57 -10.53 12.37
CA LEU A 259 -25.94 -10.24 12.80
C LEU A 259 -26.94 -10.36 11.65
N GLU A 260 -26.58 -9.88 10.46
CA GLU A 260 -27.41 -9.98 9.25
C GLU A 260 -27.61 -11.43 8.80
N ARG A 261 -26.57 -12.26 8.90
CA ARG A 261 -26.61 -13.70 8.57
C ARG A 261 -27.48 -14.48 9.54
N ASP A 262 -27.25 -14.29 10.84
CA ASP A 262 -27.81 -15.18 11.86
C ASP A 262 -29.22 -14.78 12.28
N ARG A 263 -29.50 -13.47 12.39
CA ARG A 263 -30.80 -12.85 12.77
C ARG A 263 -31.42 -13.29 14.10
N CYS A 264 -30.93 -14.34 14.72
CA CYS A 264 -31.36 -14.91 15.98
C CYS A 264 -30.17 -15.48 16.75
N CYS A 265 -30.37 -15.79 18.03
CA CYS A 265 -29.39 -16.51 18.83
C CYS A 265 -29.19 -17.93 18.29
N LYS A 266 -27.96 -18.29 17.94
CA LYS A 266 -27.64 -19.61 17.37
C LYS A 266 -27.69 -20.75 18.39
N LEU A 267 -27.76 -20.47 19.68
CA LEU A 267 -27.88 -21.49 20.73
C LEU A 267 -29.33 -21.75 21.18
N CYS A 268 -30.17 -20.72 21.30
CA CYS A 268 -31.52 -20.86 21.85
C CYS A 268 -32.64 -20.44 20.87
N GLY A 269 -32.30 -19.91 19.69
CA GLY A 269 -33.27 -19.51 18.67
C GLY A 269 -33.98 -18.16 18.93
N ARG A 270 -33.85 -17.56 20.12
CA ARG A 270 -34.48 -16.27 20.44
C ARG A 270 -33.99 -15.13 19.54
N THR A 271 -34.90 -14.23 19.22
CA THR A 271 -34.74 -13.06 18.36
C THR A 271 -34.92 -11.77 19.16
N PRO A 272 -34.62 -10.58 18.60
CA PRO A 272 -34.92 -9.32 19.28
C PRO A 272 -36.41 -9.14 19.62
N ASN A 273 -37.33 -9.80 18.89
CA ASN A 273 -38.77 -9.76 19.17
C ASN A 273 -39.13 -10.48 20.49
N ASP A 274 -38.26 -11.38 20.96
CA ASP A 274 -38.39 -12.06 22.25
C ASP A 274 -37.82 -11.21 23.41
N GLY A 275 -37.48 -9.94 23.16
CA GLY A 275 -36.97 -9.00 24.15
C GLY A 275 -35.48 -9.16 24.50
N VAL A 276 -34.73 -9.96 23.75
CA VAL A 276 -33.32 -10.24 24.04
C VAL A 276 -32.34 -9.40 23.21
N LYS A 277 -31.22 -8.99 23.81
CA LYS A 277 -30.12 -8.31 23.10
C LYS A 277 -29.17 -9.32 22.47
N LEU A 278 -28.85 -9.12 21.20
CA LEU A 278 -27.93 -9.97 20.45
C LEU A 278 -26.49 -9.43 20.46
N HIS A 279 -25.55 -10.35 20.66
CA HIS A 279 -24.11 -10.15 20.71
C HIS A 279 -23.43 -11.05 19.68
N VAL A 280 -22.24 -10.67 19.23
CA VAL A 280 -21.42 -11.50 18.34
C VAL A 280 -20.25 -12.03 19.16
N ASP A 281 -20.06 -13.33 19.12
CA ASP A 281 -19.03 -14.05 19.88
C ASP A 281 -18.40 -15.15 19.02
N HIS A 282 -17.21 -15.62 19.39
CA HIS A 282 -16.52 -16.67 18.66
C HIS A 282 -17.11 -18.06 18.98
N ILE A 283 -17.39 -18.88 17.96
CA ILE A 283 -17.80 -20.28 18.09
C ILE A 283 -16.73 -21.07 18.85
N THR A 284 -15.50 -21.05 18.32
CA THR A 284 -14.29 -21.44 19.05
C THR A 284 -13.73 -20.20 19.72
N PRO A 285 -13.66 -20.13 21.06
CA PRO A 285 -13.19 -18.95 21.75
C PRO A 285 -11.77 -18.54 21.32
N TYR A 286 -11.51 -17.25 21.28
CA TYR A 286 -10.18 -16.71 20.94
C TYR A 286 -9.07 -17.29 21.83
N SER A 287 -9.34 -17.51 23.13
CA SER A 287 -8.39 -18.12 24.07
C SER A 287 -8.01 -19.56 23.73
N PHE A 288 -8.84 -20.25 22.95
CA PHE A 288 -8.62 -21.62 22.47
C PHE A 288 -8.18 -21.66 20.99
N GLY A 289 -7.66 -20.54 20.47
CA GLY A 289 -7.13 -20.46 19.10
C GLY A 289 -8.16 -20.11 18.03
N GLY A 290 -9.38 -19.75 18.41
CA GLY A 290 -10.39 -19.30 17.47
C GLY A 290 -10.03 -17.99 16.77
N THR A 291 -10.14 -17.96 15.45
CA THR A 291 -9.85 -16.78 14.62
C THR A 291 -11.07 -15.87 14.50
N THR A 292 -10.84 -14.56 14.32
CA THR A 292 -11.89 -13.56 14.12
C THR A 292 -12.30 -13.51 12.64
N THR A 293 -12.98 -14.56 12.17
CA THR A 293 -13.51 -14.67 10.80
C THR A 293 -15.02 -14.89 10.82
N LEU A 294 -15.70 -14.65 9.70
CA LEU A 294 -17.16 -14.75 9.61
C LEU A 294 -17.66 -16.15 10.01
N GLU A 295 -16.89 -17.18 9.67
CA GLU A 295 -17.21 -18.60 9.88
C GLU A 295 -17.09 -19.00 11.35
N ASN A 296 -16.16 -18.40 12.10
CA ASN A 296 -15.95 -18.68 13.52
C ASN A 296 -16.65 -17.67 14.43
N LEU A 297 -17.48 -16.78 13.90
CA LEU A 297 -18.34 -15.89 14.67
C LEU A 297 -19.80 -16.35 14.60
N GLN A 298 -20.52 -16.18 15.71
CA GLN A 298 -21.95 -16.48 15.81
C GLN A 298 -22.67 -15.40 16.61
N THR A 299 -23.96 -15.27 16.35
CA THR A 299 -24.85 -14.41 17.13
C THR A 299 -25.43 -15.14 18.33
N LEU A 300 -25.28 -14.59 19.53
CA LEU A 300 -25.81 -15.13 20.79
C LEU A 300 -26.64 -14.06 21.52
N CYS A 301 -27.70 -14.45 22.23
CA CYS A 301 -28.33 -13.56 23.20
C CYS A 301 -27.41 -13.35 24.41
N GLU A 302 -27.62 -12.27 25.15
CA GLU A 302 -26.82 -11.93 26.34
C GLU A 302 -26.67 -13.10 27.32
N GLU A 303 -27.77 -13.78 27.68
CA GLU A 303 -27.76 -14.96 28.58
C GLU A 303 -26.90 -16.11 28.03
N CYS A 304 -27.07 -16.45 26.75
CA CYS A 304 -26.30 -17.51 26.10
C CYS A 304 -24.82 -17.14 25.94
N ASN A 305 -24.53 -15.87 25.67
CA ASN A 305 -23.18 -15.36 25.53
C ASN A 305 -22.41 -15.42 26.86
N ILE A 306 -23.06 -14.97 27.95
CA ILE A 306 -22.51 -15.07 29.32
C ILE A 306 -22.33 -16.53 29.71
N GLY A 307 -23.33 -17.38 29.46
CA GLY A 307 -23.28 -18.81 29.79
C GLY A 307 -22.20 -19.57 29.02
N LYS A 308 -21.93 -19.18 27.76
CA LYS A 308 -20.86 -19.74 26.95
C LYS A 308 -19.48 -19.39 27.50
N SER A 309 -19.24 -18.12 27.85
CA SER A 309 -17.93 -17.66 28.35
C SER A 309 -16.79 -18.14 27.41
N ASN A 310 -15.70 -18.69 27.96
CA ASN A 310 -14.60 -19.29 27.21
C ASN A 310 -14.84 -20.76 26.80
N LYS A 311 -16.06 -21.30 26.86
CA LYS A 311 -16.34 -22.68 26.43
C LYS A 311 -16.52 -22.72 24.91
N SER A 312 -15.94 -23.71 24.24
CA SER A 312 -16.29 -23.98 22.84
C SER A 312 -17.67 -24.60 22.79
N SER A 313 -18.48 -24.22 21.79
CA SER A 313 -19.82 -24.80 21.60
C SER A 313 -19.79 -26.22 21.03
N ILE A 314 -18.69 -26.96 21.23
CA ILE A 314 -18.65 -28.40 20.99
C ILE A 314 -19.50 -29.03 22.09
N LYS A 315 -20.80 -29.16 21.83
CA LYS A 315 -21.66 -30.05 22.61
C LYS A 315 -21.27 -31.48 22.25
N TYR A 316 -21.20 -32.32 23.30
CA TYR A 316 -21.17 -33.77 23.25
C TYR A 316 -22.23 -34.36 22.34
#